data_AF-A0A7S3FWC9-F1
#
_entry.id   AF-A0A7S3FWC9-F1
#
_cell.length_a   1.000
_cell.length_b   1.000
_cell.length_c   1.000
_cell.angle_alpha   90.00
_cell.angle_beta   90.00
_cell.angle_gamma   90.00
#
_symmetry.space_group_name_H-M   'P 1'
#
loop_
_entity.id
_entity.type
_entity.pdbx_description
1 polymer ?
#
loop_
_entity_poly.entity_id
_entity_poly.type
_entity_poly.pdbx_seq_one_letter_code
_entity_poly.pdbx_strand_id
1 'polypeptide(L)'
;ENSLPADINFNLDEMNNLGGEKMALLLQLLLWTLLFVAIEYFNISWEKIQLLLKRHLIPPPKTDEQLAFEDDVRQEESRVLGQSQPSTIQVKQFRKVYFTQSGAPFVAVQRATFGVDKGESFALLGVNGAGKSTTFKSLTNQLEATDGEINLRGLNFSTHFKTLRKFVGYCPQKNALFNGITVLEHLELYYHLKELPLSHKEEVIWFL
;
A
#
# COMPACT_ATOMS: atom_id res chain seq x y z
N GLU A 1 31.92 3.92 -75.94
CA GLU A 1 32.78 3.85 -74.74
C GLU A 1 31.92 4.05 -73.50
N ASN A 2 32.03 3.08 -72.59
CA ASN A 2 31.39 3.07 -71.28
C ASN A 2 32.03 4.14 -70.39
N SER A 3 31.24 4.82 -69.56
CA SER A 3 31.33 4.73 -68.09
C SER A 3 30.42 5.75 -67.39
N LEU A 4 29.90 5.28 -66.25
CA LEU A 4 28.81 5.79 -65.40
C LEU A 4 29.07 7.18 -64.77
N PRO A 5 28.02 7.88 -64.31
CA PRO A 5 28.19 9.11 -63.53
C PRO A 5 28.68 8.79 -62.11
N ALA A 6 29.51 9.71 -61.63
CA ALA A 6 30.09 9.88 -60.31
C ALA A 6 29.44 9.08 -59.16
N ASP A 7 30.29 8.35 -58.46
CA ASP A 7 30.04 7.65 -57.21
C ASP A 7 29.24 8.50 -56.23
N ILE A 8 28.02 8.04 -55.92
CA ILE A 8 27.37 8.36 -54.66
C ILE A 8 28.17 7.60 -53.59
N ASN A 9 29.26 8.21 -53.10
CA ASN A 9 29.93 7.76 -51.90
C ASN A 9 28.98 7.94 -50.72
N PHE A 10 28.12 6.96 -50.51
CA PHE A 10 27.35 6.80 -49.28
C PHE A 10 28.37 6.50 -48.18
N ASN A 11 28.74 7.53 -47.42
CA ASN A 11 29.72 7.44 -46.33
C ASN A 11 29.23 6.38 -45.32
N LEU A 12 29.81 5.18 -45.39
CA LEU A 12 29.60 4.11 -44.41
C LEU A 12 29.98 4.53 -42.99
N ASP A 13 30.84 5.53 -42.82
CA ASP A 13 31.18 6.12 -41.53
C ASP A 13 30.04 6.95 -40.90
N GLU A 14 29.21 7.62 -41.71
CA GLU A 14 28.00 8.29 -41.19
C GLU A 14 26.93 7.27 -40.77
N MET A 15 26.82 6.14 -41.47
CA MET A 15 25.94 5.03 -41.07
C MET A 15 26.40 4.31 -39.81
N ASN A 16 27.71 4.20 -39.56
CA ASN A 16 28.25 3.61 -38.33
C ASN A 16 27.98 4.48 -37.09
N ASN A 17 28.11 5.80 -37.22
CA ASN A 17 27.77 6.73 -36.14
C ASN A 17 26.25 6.81 -35.89
N LEU A 18 25.45 6.89 -36.96
CA LEU A 18 23.98 6.92 -36.85
C LEU A 18 23.39 5.58 -36.35
N GLY A 19 24.02 4.46 -36.71
CA GLY A 19 23.67 3.13 -36.23
C GLY A 19 24.02 2.94 -34.75
N GLY A 20 25.18 3.44 -34.32
CA GLY A 20 25.60 3.42 -32.91
C GLY A 20 24.66 4.21 -31.99
N GLU A 21 24.27 5.42 -32.40
CA GLU A 21 23.32 6.25 -31.64
C GLU A 21 21.94 5.60 -31.50
N LYS A 22 21.41 5.03 -32.59
CA LYS A 22 20.14 4.30 -32.57
C LYS A 22 20.23 3.01 -31.73
N MET A 23 21.35 2.30 -31.78
CA MET A 23 21.59 1.12 -30.95
C MET A 23 21.68 1.48 -29.46
N ALA A 24 22.34 2.60 -29.14
CA ALA A 24 22.41 3.11 -27.77
C ALA A 24 21.02 3.48 -27.23
N LEU A 25 20.18 4.14 -28.05
CA LEU A 25 18.78 4.44 -27.68
C LEU A 25 17.96 3.16 -27.46
N LEU A 26 18.13 2.13 -28.29
CA LEU A 26 17.48 0.84 -28.11
C LEU A 26 17.92 0.13 -26.83
N LEU A 27 19.23 0.12 -26.54
CA LEU A 27 19.76 -0.45 -25.31
C LEU A 27 19.25 0.30 -24.08
N GLN A 28 19.19 1.63 -24.13
CA GLN A 28 18.65 2.45 -23.06
C GLN A 28 17.16 2.19 -22.86
N LEU A 29 16.37 2.07 -23.93
CA LEU A 29 14.95 1.70 -23.87
C LEU A 29 14.76 0.33 -23.22
N LEU A 30 15.54 -0.67 -23.63
CA LEU A 30 15.49 -2.02 -23.05
C LEU A 30 15.86 -2.00 -21.57
N LEU A 31 16.89 -1.25 -21.19
CA LEU A 31 17.31 -1.10 -19.81
C LEU A 31 16.23 -0.43 -18.95
N TRP A 32 15.61 0.65 -19.41
CA TRP A 32 14.49 1.30 -18.68
C TRP A 32 13.26 0.40 -18.59
N THR A 33 12.97 -0.38 -19.63
CA THR A 33 11.85 -1.33 -19.63
C THR A 33 12.09 -2.45 -18.62
N LEU A 34 13.29 -3.03 -18.61
CA LEU A 34 13.68 -4.04 -17.63
C LEU A 34 13.67 -3.46 -16.20
N LEU A 35 14.12 -2.23 -16.02
CA LEU A 35 14.07 -1.55 -14.72
C LEU A 35 12.62 -1.34 -14.26
N PHE A 36 11.73 -0.90 -15.14
CA PHE A 36 10.32 -0.73 -14.83
C PHE A 36 9.65 -2.05 -14.44
N VAL A 37 9.87 -3.11 -15.23
CA VAL A 37 9.39 -4.46 -14.93
C VAL A 37 9.96 -4.96 -13.60
N ALA A 38 11.24 -4.71 -13.32
CA ALA A 38 11.84 -5.07 -12.04
C ALA A 38 11.19 -4.32 -10.87
N ILE A 39 10.94 -3.01 -10.98
CA ILE A 39 10.27 -2.21 -9.94
C ILE A 39 8.87 -2.77 -9.64
N GLU A 40 8.08 -3.07 -10.67
CA GLU A 40 6.76 -3.68 -10.52
C GLU A 40 6.85 -5.09 -9.94
N TYR A 41 7.78 -5.91 -10.44
CA TYR A 41 7.98 -7.29 -10.00
C TYR A 41 8.38 -7.37 -8.52
N PHE A 42 9.33 -6.54 -8.10
CA PHE A 42 9.76 -6.44 -6.71
C PHE A 42 8.77 -5.66 -5.83
N ASN A 43 7.69 -5.11 -6.40
CA ASN A 43 6.68 -4.32 -5.71
C ASN A 43 7.34 -3.21 -4.83
N ILE A 44 8.39 -2.60 -5.39
CA ILE A 44 9.18 -1.57 -4.70
C ILE A 44 8.37 -0.28 -4.75
N SER A 45 7.56 -0.08 -3.71
CA SER A 45 6.85 1.19 -3.52
C SER A 45 7.84 2.30 -3.24
N TRP A 46 7.65 3.45 -3.90
CA TRP A 46 8.41 4.67 -3.63
C TRP A 46 8.36 5.07 -2.14
N GLU A 47 7.26 4.75 -1.44
CA GLU A 47 7.14 4.98 0.00
C GLU A 47 8.18 4.17 0.80
N LYS A 48 8.46 2.93 0.41
CA LYS A 48 9.48 2.08 1.07
C LYS A 48 10.88 2.64 0.84
N ILE A 49 11.18 3.07 -0.38
CA ILE A 49 12.46 3.72 -0.69
C ILE A 49 12.61 4.99 0.15
N GLN A 50 11.58 5.84 0.21
CA GLN A 50 11.63 7.05 1.02
C GLN A 50 11.82 6.75 2.51
N LEU A 51 11.12 5.75 3.05
CA LEU A 51 11.28 5.30 4.43
C LEU A 51 12.70 4.78 4.69
N LEU A 52 13.27 4.00 3.77
CA LEU A 52 14.64 3.49 3.86
C LEU A 52 15.67 4.62 3.84
N LEU A 53 15.57 5.55 2.88
CA LEU A 53 16.49 6.68 2.75
C LEU A 53 16.39 7.63 3.95
N LYS A 54 15.18 7.90 4.44
CA LYS A 54 14.92 8.82 5.55
C LYS A 54 14.87 8.14 6.92
N ARG A 55 15.25 6.87 7.03
CA ARG A 55 15.20 6.10 8.28
C ARG A 55 15.95 6.77 9.42
N HIS A 56 17.07 7.39 9.11
CA HIS A 56 17.90 8.15 10.06
C HIS A 56 17.20 9.40 10.64
N LEU A 57 16.19 9.96 9.94
CA LEU A 57 15.41 11.11 10.40
C LEU A 57 14.21 10.68 11.26
N ILE A 58 13.87 9.40 11.30
CA ILE A 58 12.72 8.91 12.06
C ILE A 58 13.08 9.00 13.55
N PRO A 59 12.31 9.74 14.38
CA PRO A 59 12.58 9.80 15.80
C PRO A 59 12.42 8.41 16.41
N PRO A 60 13.22 8.06 17.44
CA PRO A 60 13.09 6.78 18.11
C PRO A 60 11.66 6.62 18.69
N PRO A 61 11.16 5.38 18.79
CA PRO A 61 9.88 5.14 19.44
C PRO A 61 9.94 5.62 20.89
N LYS A 62 8.87 6.29 21.34
CA LYS A 62 8.73 6.70 22.75
C LYS A 62 8.70 5.48 23.66
N THR A 63 9.35 5.58 24.82
CA THR A 63 9.31 4.55 25.87
C THR A 63 7.98 4.57 26.63
N ASP A 64 7.72 3.51 27.40
CA ASP A 64 6.50 3.37 28.22
C ASP A 64 6.33 4.54 29.20
N GLU A 65 7.43 4.96 29.83
CA GLU A 65 7.48 6.09 30.74
C GLU A 65 7.08 7.41 30.05
N GLN A 66 7.50 7.61 28.79
CA GLN A 66 7.19 8.80 28.01
C GLN A 66 5.75 8.81 27.48
N LEU A 67 5.16 7.64 27.27
CA LEU A 67 3.79 7.52 26.75
C LEU A 67 2.75 7.64 27.85
N ALA A 68 3.13 7.40 29.12
CA ALA A 68 2.26 7.50 30.28
C ALA A 68 0.91 6.81 30.05
N PHE A 69 0.95 5.61 29.45
CA PHE A 69 -0.27 4.85 29.16
C PHE A 69 -1.03 4.54 30.44
N GLU A 70 -2.35 4.69 30.35
CA GLU A 70 -3.31 4.25 31.35
C GLU A 70 -3.27 2.72 31.52
N ASP A 71 -3.72 2.24 32.68
CA ASP A 71 -3.58 0.82 33.05
C ASP A 71 -4.40 -0.10 32.15
N ASP A 72 -5.56 0.35 31.68
CA ASP A 72 -6.41 -0.38 30.74
C ASP A 72 -5.72 -0.59 29.38
N VAL A 73 -5.03 0.42 28.86
CA VAL A 73 -4.24 0.33 27.63
C VAL A 73 -3.09 -0.68 27.77
N ARG A 74 -2.42 -0.70 28.93
CA ARG A 74 -1.34 -1.67 29.20
C ARG A 74 -1.85 -3.10 29.33
N GLN A 75 -3.01 -3.27 29.95
CA GLN A 75 -3.68 -4.57 30.06
C GLN A 75 -4.08 -5.08 28.67
N GLU A 76 -4.63 -4.21 27.83
CA GLU A 76 -4.97 -4.54 26.45
C GLU A 76 -3.73 -4.90 25.62
N GLU A 77 -2.64 -4.13 25.74
CA GLU A 77 -1.37 -4.45 25.08
C GLU A 77 -0.85 -5.84 25.51
N SER A 78 -0.90 -6.13 26.80
CA SER A 78 -0.51 -7.44 27.35
C SER A 78 -1.41 -8.57 26.85
N ARG A 79 -2.73 -8.34 26.74
CA ARG A 79 -3.72 -9.30 26.23
C ARG A 79 -3.44 -9.64 24.76
N VAL A 80 -3.21 -8.63 23.92
CA VAL A 80 -3.01 -8.80 22.47
C VAL A 80 -1.67 -9.47 22.17
N LEU A 81 -0.62 -9.14 22.93
CA LEU A 81 0.71 -9.72 22.76
C LEU A 81 0.83 -11.13 23.36
N GLY A 82 0.11 -11.42 24.45
CA GLY A 82 0.15 -12.69 25.17
C GLY A 82 -0.86 -13.75 24.68
N GLN A 83 -1.72 -13.43 23.72
CA GLN A 83 -2.78 -14.33 23.26
C GLN A 83 -2.24 -15.52 22.44
N SER A 84 -2.56 -16.75 22.86
CA SER A 84 -2.24 -17.98 22.10
C SER A 84 -3.10 -18.13 20.83
N GLN A 85 -4.37 -17.71 20.88
CA GLN A 85 -5.23 -17.61 19.71
C GLN A 85 -5.40 -16.14 19.34
N PRO A 86 -5.02 -15.72 18.13
CA PRO A 86 -5.08 -14.33 17.76
C PRO A 86 -6.53 -13.88 17.51
N SER A 87 -6.88 -12.70 18.01
CA SER A 87 -8.09 -11.98 17.62
C SER A 87 -8.24 -11.88 16.10
N THR A 88 -9.48 -11.68 15.64
CA THR A 88 -9.78 -11.60 14.20
C THR A 88 -9.02 -10.44 13.57
N ILE A 89 -8.98 -9.29 14.23
CA ILE A 89 -8.11 -8.17 13.87
C ILE A 89 -7.12 -7.98 15.03
N GLN A 90 -5.83 -7.93 14.73
CA GLN A 90 -4.80 -7.58 15.71
C GLN A 90 -3.92 -6.47 15.16
N VAL A 91 -3.78 -5.41 15.93
CA VAL A 91 -2.85 -4.32 15.69
C VAL A 91 -1.81 -4.37 16.80
N LYS A 92 -0.54 -4.55 16.43
CA LYS A 92 0.57 -4.73 17.38
C LYS A 92 1.56 -3.60 17.21
N GLN A 93 1.68 -2.76 18.24
CA GLN A 93 2.65 -1.67 18.33
C GLN A 93 2.69 -0.78 17.08
N PHE A 94 1.53 -0.58 16.45
CA PHE A 94 1.42 0.11 15.17
C PHE A 94 1.89 1.56 15.29
N ARG A 95 2.79 1.94 14.40
CA ARG A 95 3.36 3.27 14.33
C ARG A 95 3.36 3.76 12.90
N LYS A 96 2.99 5.03 12.72
CA LYS A 96 3.05 5.68 11.41
C LYS A 96 3.70 7.06 11.52
N VAL A 97 4.73 7.25 10.72
CA VAL A 97 5.45 8.52 10.56
C VAL A 97 5.30 8.99 9.11
N TYR A 98 4.95 10.26 8.95
CA TYR A 98 4.93 10.95 7.67
C TYR A 98 6.12 11.90 7.59
N PHE A 99 6.50 12.28 6.38
CA PHE A 99 7.44 13.36 6.15
C PHE A 99 6.70 14.57 5.60
N THR A 100 6.87 15.72 6.23
CA THR A 100 6.32 16.98 5.75
C THR A 100 7.05 17.45 4.49
N GLN A 101 6.53 18.50 3.84
CA GLN A 101 7.20 19.11 2.68
C GLN A 101 8.62 19.61 3.02
N SER A 102 8.85 20.04 4.26
CA SER A 102 10.17 20.43 4.77
C SER A 102 11.13 19.24 4.98
N GLY A 103 10.66 18.00 4.80
CA GLY A 103 11.41 16.79 5.10
C GLY A 103 11.39 16.39 6.59
N ALA A 104 10.82 17.23 7.47
CA ALA A 104 10.72 16.91 8.89
C ALA A 104 9.76 15.74 9.16
N PRO A 105 10.10 14.82 10.07
CA PRO A 105 9.25 13.70 10.46
C PRO A 105 8.05 14.17 11.29
N PHE A 106 6.87 13.62 11.02
CA PHE A 106 5.64 13.83 11.77
C PHE A 106 5.07 12.49 12.21
N VAL A 107 5.05 12.25 13.52
CA VAL A 107 4.51 11.01 14.09
C VAL A 107 2.99 11.13 14.19
N ALA A 108 2.27 10.46 13.30
CA ALA A 108 0.80 10.51 13.27
C ALA A 108 0.14 9.49 14.21
N VAL A 109 0.78 8.33 14.38
CA VAL A 109 0.34 7.30 15.33
C VAL A 109 1.56 6.77 16.04
N GLN A 110 1.50 6.71 17.36
CA GLN A 110 2.60 6.25 18.20
C GLN A 110 2.16 5.01 18.98
N ARG A 111 2.61 3.84 18.49
CA ARG A 111 2.53 2.55 19.19
C ARG A 111 1.13 2.14 19.67
N ALA A 112 0.18 2.10 18.73
CA ALA A 112 -1.16 1.59 19.02
C ALA A 112 -1.17 0.05 19.05
N THR A 113 -1.69 -0.54 20.12
CA THR A 113 -1.88 -1.99 20.26
C THR A 113 -3.33 -2.28 20.68
N PHE A 114 -4.06 -3.06 19.89
CA PHE A 114 -5.42 -3.50 20.23
C PHE A 114 -5.83 -4.73 19.41
N GLY A 115 -6.77 -5.53 19.94
CA GLY A 115 -7.34 -6.69 19.28
C GLY A 115 -8.86 -6.64 19.23
N VAL A 116 -9.44 -7.04 18.10
CA VAL A 116 -10.91 -7.11 17.92
C VAL A 116 -11.30 -8.55 17.58
N ASP A 117 -12.14 -9.13 18.43
CA ASP A 117 -12.62 -10.50 18.28
C ASP A 117 -13.82 -10.60 17.33
N LYS A 118 -14.12 -11.83 16.91
CA LYS A 118 -15.18 -12.08 15.93
C LYS A 118 -16.54 -11.71 16.55
N GLY A 119 -17.28 -10.83 15.88
CA GLY A 119 -18.60 -10.39 16.32
C GLY A 119 -18.58 -9.15 17.22
N GLU A 120 -17.41 -8.62 17.54
CA GLU A 120 -17.29 -7.39 18.30
C GLU A 120 -17.46 -6.15 17.41
N SER A 121 -18.06 -5.10 17.99
CA SER A 121 -18.13 -3.78 17.39
C SER A 121 -17.09 -2.88 18.05
N PHE A 122 -16.08 -2.47 17.28
CA PHE A 122 -14.97 -1.65 17.76
C PHE A 122 -15.03 -0.25 17.17
N ALA A 123 -14.83 0.78 18.01
CA ALA A 123 -14.82 2.18 17.62
C ALA A 123 -13.54 2.87 18.09
N LEU A 124 -12.90 3.62 17.18
CA LEU A 124 -11.79 4.52 17.51
C LEU A 124 -12.31 5.93 17.73
N LEU A 125 -12.31 6.39 18.98
CA LEU A 125 -12.69 7.75 19.36
C LEU A 125 -11.45 8.59 19.68
N GLY A 126 -11.51 9.89 19.36
CA GLY A 126 -10.44 10.83 19.69
C GLY A 126 -10.58 12.14 18.94
N VAL A 127 -9.77 13.13 19.28
CA VAL A 127 -9.77 14.45 18.64
C VAL A 127 -9.31 14.39 17.17
N ASN A 128 -9.56 15.46 16.41
CA ASN A 128 -9.00 15.59 15.06
C ASN A 128 -7.47 15.56 15.12
N GLY A 129 -6.86 14.78 14.23
CA GLY A 129 -5.40 14.58 14.23
C GLY A 129 -4.90 13.47 15.17
N ALA A 130 -5.74 12.81 15.97
CA ALA A 130 -5.34 11.70 16.84
C ALA A 130 -4.90 10.41 16.09
N GLY A 131 -4.91 10.40 14.75
CA GLY A 131 -4.47 9.26 13.95
C GLY A 131 -5.56 8.24 13.57
N LYS A 132 -6.83 8.45 13.94
CA LYS A 132 -7.97 7.55 13.58
C LYS A 132 -8.00 7.16 12.10
N SER A 133 -8.05 8.15 11.22
CA SER A 133 -8.08 7.92 9.77
C SER A 133 -6.81 7.25 9.26
N THR A 134 -5.66 7.53 9.88
CA THR A 134 -4.38 6.85 9.56
C THR A 134 -4.45 5.37 9.93
N THR A 135 -4.95 5.04 11.12
CA THR A 135 -5.15 3.66 11.55
C THR A 135 -6.10 2.90 10.63
N PHE A 136 -7.26 3.47 10.27
CA PHE A 136 -8.20 2.82 9.33
C PHE A 136 -7.63 2.64 7.92
N LYS A 137 -6.87 3.62 7.41
CA LYS A 137 -6.18 3.50 6.13
C LYS A 137 -5.12 2.40 6.15
N SER A 138 -4.43 2.20 7.27
CA SER A 138 -3.48 1.09 7.42
C SER A 138 -4.18 -0.27 7.58
N LEU A 139 -5.30 -0.33 8.33
CA LEU A 139 -6.17 -1.51 8.41
C LEU A 139 -6.80 -1.92 7.07
N THR A 140 -6.77 -1.04 6.08
CA THR A 140 -7.26 -1.30 4.71
C THR A 140 -6.14 -1.38 3.68
N ASN A 141 -4.88 -1.41 4.13
CA ASN A 141 -3.67 -1.50 3.31
C ASN A 141 -3.54 -0.35 2.30
N GLN A 142 -4.21 0.77 2.56
CA GLN A 142 -4.01 2.02 1.82
C GLN A 142 -2.75 2.75 2.27
N LEU A 143 -2.25 2.43 3.47
CA LEU A 143 -1.04 2.98 4.05
C LEU A 143 -0.22 1.89 4.74
N GLU A 144 1.04 1.75 4.34
CA GLU A 144 1.97 0.85 5.01
C GLU A 144 2.35 1.38 6.40
N ALA A 145 2.52 0.49 7.38
CA ALA A 145 3.01 0.88 8.71
C ALA A 145 4.47 1.32 8.64
N THR A 146 4.87 2.28 9.47
CA THR A 146 6.30 2.61 9.64
C THR A 146 6.97 1.57 10.54
N ASP A 147 6.31 1.22 11.65
CA ASP A 147 6.72 0.13 12.53
C ASP A 147 5.47 -0.60 13.05
N GLY A 148 5.68 -1.80 13.59
CA GLY A 148 4.62 -2.66 14.11
C GLY A 148 3.94 -3.49 13.03
N GLU A 149 2.92 -4.23 13.43
CA GLU A 149 2.25 -5.21 12.57
C GLU A 149 0.73 -5.10 12.67
N ILE A 150 0.07 -5.39 11.55
CA ILE A 150 -1.39 -5.52 11.48
C ILE A 150 -1.68 -6.91 10.93
N ASN A 151 -2.40 -7.71 11.69
CA ASN A 151 -2.77 -9.07 11.34
C ASN A 151 -4.30 -9.19 11.25
N LEU A 152 -4.77 -9.90 10.23
CA LEU A 152 -6.17 -10.27 10.06
C LEU A 152 -6.25 -11.80 10.02
N ARG A 153 -7.00 -12.40 10.94
CA ARG A 153 -7.17 -13.86 11.07
C ARG A 153 -5.84 -14.61 11.17
N GLY A 154 -4.91 -14.07 11.96
CA GLY A 154 -3.58 -14.64 12.18
C GLY A 154 -2.60 -14.44 11.03
N LEU A 155 -3.01 -13.80 9.93
CA LEU A 155 -2.16 -13.53 8.77
C LEU A 155 -1.77 -12.06 8.72
N ASN A 156 -0.50 -11.76 8.40
CA ASN A 156 -0.06 -10.39 8.23
C ASN A 156 -0.79 -9.73 7.06
N PHE A 157 -1.41 -8.59 7.34
CA PHE A 157 -2.30 -7.92 6.40
C PHE A 157 -1.57 -7.34 5.20
N SER A 158 -0.34 -6.86 5.39
CA SER A 158 0.48 -6.28 4.33
C SER A 158 1.00 -7.35 3.36
N THR A 159 1.37 -8.54 3.87
CA THR A 159 1.92 -9.63 3.03
C THR A 159 0.82 -10.42 2.32
N HIS A 160 -0.34 -10.59 2.96
CA HIS A 160 -1.43 -11.44 2.47
C HIS A 160 -2.67 -10.66 2.02
N PHE A 161 -2.49 -9.37 1.70
CA PHE A 161 -3.59 -8.46 1.34
C PHE A 161 -4.52 -9.00 0.25
N LYS A 162 -4.00 -9.61 -0.82
CA LYS A 162 -4.82 -10.14 -1.93
C LYS A 162 -5.85 -11.17 -1.48
N THR A 163 -5.50 -12.00 -0.51
CA THR A 163 -6.39 -13.00 0.08
C THR A 163 -7.31 -12.36 1.12
N LEU A 164 -6.74 -11.51 1.98
CA LEU A 164 -7.44 -10.91 3.12
C LEU A 164 -8.45 -9.84 2.72
N ARG A 165 -8.27 -9.16 1.57
CA ARG A 165 -9.17 -8.11 1.08
C ARG A 165 -10.60 -8.59 0.86
N LYS A 166 -10.81 -9.90 0.62
CA LYS A 166 -12.15 -10.50 0.42
C LYS A 166 -12.97 -10.49 1.71
N PHE A 167 -12.32 -10.34 2.86
CA PHE A 167 -12.94 -10.34 4.18
C PHE A 167 -13.09 -8.96 4.81
N VAL A 168 -12.69 -7.91 4.10
CA VAL A 168 -12.74 -6.53 4.59
C VAL A 168 -13.68 -5.70 3.72
N GLY A 169 -14.68 -5.09 4.34
CA GLY A 169 -15.45 -3.99 3.78
C GLY A 169 -14.89 -2.66 4.27
N TYR A 170 -14.81 -1.66 3.40
CA TYR A 170 -14.35 -0.32 3.78
C TYR A 170 -15.26 0.74 3.19
N CYS A 171 -15.74 1.63 4.05
CA CYS A 171 -16.50 2.81 3.65
C CYS A 171 -15.61 4.05 3.90
N PRO A 172 -15.08 4.70 2.84
CA PRO A 172 -14.28 5.90 3.00
C PRO A 172 -15.12 7.09 3.46
N GLN A 173 -14.46 8.12 3.99
CA GLN A 173 -15.11 9.35 4.44
C GLN A 173 -15.83 10.13 3.32
N LYS A 174 -15.34 10.02 2.08
CA LYS A 174 -16.00 10.58 0.88
C LYS A 174 -16.70 9.45 0.15
N ASN A 175 -17.90 9.72 -0.38
CA ASN A 175 -18.67 8.74 -1.14
C ASN A 175 -17.84 8.16 -2.29
N ALA A 176 -17.73 6.83 -2.33
CA ALA A 176 -17.05 6.08 -3.37
C ALA A 176 -17.99 5.72 -4.55
N LEU A 177 -19.01 6.54 -4.79
CA LEU A 177 -19.97 6.34 -5.86
C LEU A 177 -19.41 6.87 -7.18
N PHE A 178 -19.54 6.07 -8.23
CA PHE A 178 -19.16 6.49 -9.57
C PHE A 178 -20.34 7.21 -10.23
N ASN A 179 -20.11 8.44 -10.67
CA ASN A 179 -21.10 9.18 -11.43
C ASN A 179 -21.26 8.53 -12.81
N GLY A 180 -22.51 8.29 -13.23
CA GLY A 180 -22.82 7.72 -14.54
C GLY A 180 -23.05 6.21 -14.56
N ILE A 181 -23.09 5.54 -13.40
CA ILE A 181 -23.59 4.16 -13.27
C ILE A 181 -24.67 4.08 -12.20
N THR A 182 -25.58 3.13 -12.35
CA THR A 182 -26.63 2.80 -11.39
C THR A 182 -26.05 2.10 -10.15
N VAL A 183 -26.84 2.04 -9.07
CA VAL A 183 -26.44 1.32 -7.85
C VAL A 183 -26.19 -0.16 -8.15
N LEU A 184 -27.00 -0.78 -9.01
CA LEU A 184 -26.85 -2.18 -9.37
C LEU A 184 -25.55 -2.44 -10.14
N GLU A 185 -25.22 -1.60 -11.11
CA GLU A 185 -23.94 -1.67 -11.84
C GLU A 185 -22.74 -1.44 -10.91
N HIS A 186 -22.88 -0.56 -9.91
CA HIS A 186 -21.85 -0.34 -8.89
C HIS A 186 -21.64 -1.60 -8.04
N LEU A 187 -22.71 -2.25 -7.58
CA LEU A 187 -22.61 -3.51 -6.84
C LEU A 187 -21.99 -4.62 -7.68
N GLU A 188 -22.40 -4.76 -8.95
CA GLU A 188 -21.80 -5.72 -9.87
C GLU A 188 -20.31 -5.44 -10.07
N LEU A 189 -19.89 -4.18 -10.21
CA LEU A 189 -18.48 -3.81 -10.31
C LEU A 189 -17.69 -4.26 -9.07
N TYR A 190 -18.18 -3.94 -7.86
CA TYR A 190 -17.51 -4.34 -6.62
C TYR A 190 -17.48 -5.85 -6.42
N TYR A 191 -18.53 -6.55 -6.83
CA TYR A 191 -18.61 -8.00 -6.80
C TYR A 191 -17.50 -8.66 -7.64
N HIS A 192 -17.32 -8.20 -8.88
CA HIS A 192 -16.25 -8.70 -9.76
C HIS A 192 -14.86 -8.33 -9.22
N LEU A 193 -14.67 -7.11 -8.71
CA LEU A 193 -13.40 -6.66 -8.13
C LEU A 193 -12.96 -7.48 -6.90
N LYS A 194 -13.93 -7.96 -6.11
CA LYS A 194 -13.68 -8.81 -4.92
C LYS A 194 -13.54 -10.30 -5.26
N GLU A 195 -13.83 -10.69 -6.50
CA GLU A 195 -13.80 -12.08 -6.97
C GLU A 195 -14.60 -13.01 -6.05
N LEU A 196 -15.85 -12.64 -5.77
CA LEU A 196 -16.75 -13.42 -4.91
C LEU A 196 -17.37 -14.61 -5.68
N PRO A 197 -17.69 -15.73 -5.01
CA PRO A 197 -18.30 -16.90 -5.65
C PRO A 197 -19.71 -16.61 -6.16
N LEU A 198 -20.01 -16.98 -7.41
CA LEU A 198 -21.29 -16.70 -8.11
C LEU A 198 -22.55 -17.09 -7.31
N SER A 199 -22.44 -18.05 -6.39
CA SER A 199 -23.51 -18.44 -5.48
C SER A 199 -24.03 -17.29 -4.60
N HIS A 200 -23.20 -16.28 -4.33
CA HIS A 200 -23.57 -15.11 -3.50
C HIS A 200 -23.99 -13.91 -4.35
N LYS A 201 -23.91 -13.98 -5.70
CA LYS A 201 -24.25 -12.85 -6.56
C LYS A 201 -25.70 -12.44 -6.36
N GLU A 202 -26.61 -13.41 -6.31
CA GLU A 202 -28.02 -13.14 -6.11
C GLU A 202 -28.30 -12.62 -4.69
N GLU A 203 -27.66 -13.16 -3.67
CA GLU A 203 -27.83 -12.73 -2.28
C GLU A 203 -27.31 -11.32 -2.02
N VAL A 204 -26.24 -10.90 -2.71
CA VAL A 204 -25.66 -9.55 -2.57
C VAL A 204 -26.43 -8.51 -3.40
N ILE A 205 -26.97 -8.89 -4.56
CA ILE A 205 -27.62 -7.97 -5.50
C ILE A 205 -29.13 -7.87 -5.28
N TRP A 206 -29.81 -8.94 -4.85
CA TRP A 206 -31.27 -8.96 -4.66
C TRP A 206 -31.76 -8.57 -3.27
N PHE A 207 -30.86 -8.45 -2.27
CA PHE A 207 -31.23 -7.98 -0.92
C PHE A 207 -31.28 -6.44 -0.80
N LEU A 208 -31.15 -5.73 -1.92
CA LEU A 208 -31.31 -4.28 -2.07
C LEU A 208 -32.48 -3.98 -3.02
#